data_AF-A0A1F3Z5W6-F1
#
_entry.id   AF-A0A1F3Z5W6-F1
#
_cell.length_a   1.000
_cell.length_b   1.000
_cell.length_c   1.000
_cell.angle_alpha   90.00
_cell.angle_beta   90.00
_cell.angle_gamma   90.00
#
_symmetry.space_group_name_H-M   'P 1'
#
loop_
_entity.id
_entity.type
_entity.pdbx_description
1 polymer ?
#
loop_
_entity_poly.entity_id
_entity_poly.type
_entity_poly.pdbx_seq_one_letter_code
_entity_poly.pdbx_strand_id
1 'polypeptide(L)'
;MNRIAILALLSLSFSASADEIVMAKKRWEESPHGPLLERILPPTFERAQLPERLSKGARLLVRYCVQCHNLPNPAMHDAKRWPSVVERMVLRMRGKGNLGPLMKEMMAGVEAPTEDEHRALLAYLKRHAQKALDPTKFPEAYRPSGEAFRLACDQCHVLPDPRRHTAAEWQKVVERMQENMEWMNRVVSSKPQPEEPQLRIEDINAFLAKYARKGAAR
;
A
#
# COMPACT_ATOMS: atom_id res chain seq x y z
N MET A 1 15.41 35.00 40.91
CA MET A 1 14.11 34.32 41.11
C MET A 1 13.35 34.30 39.80
N ASN A 2 12.92 33.11 39.38
CA ASN A 2 11.92 32.78 38.35
C ASN A 2 12.17 33.17 36.88
N ARG A 3 11.86 32.33 35.88
CA ARG A 3 11.64 30.88 35.71
C ARG A 3 11.26 30.74 34.21
N ILE A 4 12.01 29.93 33.48
CA ILE A 4 11.60 29.04 32.37
C ILE A 4 10.29 29.39 31.61
N ALA A 5 10.43 29.78 30.35
CA ALA A 5 9.53 29.45 29.22
C ALA A 5 10.34 29.83 27.95
N ILE A 6 10.54 28.99 26.95
CA ILE A 6 9.54 28.37 26.08
C ILE A 6 10.19 27.11 25.48
N LEU A 7 9.59 25.94 25.73
CA LEU A 7 9.92 24.69 25.05
C LEU A 7 8.62 23.93 24.83
N ALA A 8 7.85 24.31 23.81
CA ALA A 8 6.69 23.54 23.34
C ALA A 8 6.24 24.01 21.96
N LEU A 9 6.95 23.61 20.90
CA LEU A 9 6.47 23.77 19.52
C LEU A 9 6.98 22.61 18.66
N LEU A 10 6.64 21.36 19.02
CA LEU A 10 7.02 20.18 18.22
C LEU A 10 5.98 19.04 18.21
N SER A 11 4.76 19.24 18.75
CA SER A 11 3.76 18.17 18.88
C SER A 11 2.52 18.28 17.98
N LEU A 12 2.33 19.38 17.23
CA LEU A 12 1.10 19.61 16.44
C LEU A 12 0.96 18.77 15.17
N SER A 13 2.05 18.20 14.64
CA SER A 13 2.01 17.50 13.34
C SER A 13 1.53 16.05 13.43
N PHE A 14 1.50 15.44 14.62
CA PHE A 14 1.05 14.04 14.76
C PHE A 14 -0.48 13.94 14.76
N SER A 15 -1.17 14.85 15.44
CA SER A 15 -2.64 14.88 15.54
C SER A 15 -3.30 15.05 14.18
N ALA A 16 -2.86 16.04 13.40
CA ALA A 16 -3.52 16.41 12.15
C ALA A 16 -3.70 15.25 11.14
N SER A 17 -2.75 14.33 10.99
CA SER A 17 -2.93 13.19 10.06
C SER A 17 -3.61 11.96 10.67
N ALA A 18 -3.74 11.87 12.00
CA ALA A 18 -4.61 10.86 12.61
C ALA A 18 -6.07 11.28 12.39
N ASP A 19 -6.32 12.58 12.49
CA ASP A 19 -7.59 13.20 12.20
C ASP A 19 -8.04 12.93 10.75
N GLU A 20 -7.13 13.01 9.76
CA GLU A 20 -7.46 12.72 8.35
C GLU A 20 -8.06 11.33 8.11
N ILE A 21 -7.47 10.28 8.72
CA ILE A 21 -7.95 8.90 8.53
C ILE A 21 -9.33 8.72 9.17
N VAL A 22 -9.51 9.25 10.39
CA VAL A 22 -10.79 9.16 11.11
C VAL A 22 -11.88 9.94 10.36
N MET A 23 -11.56 11.15 9.91
CA MET A 23 -12.48 11.98 9.14
C MET A 23 -12.85 11.34 7.82
N ALA A 24 -11.90 10.70 7.13
CA ALA A 24 -12.21 9.97 5.90
C ALA A 24 -13.14 8.79 6.13
N LYS A 25 -12.88 7.96 7.15
CA LYS A 25 -13.76 6.83 7.50
C LYS A 25 -15.17 7.30 7.85
N LYS A 26 -15.29 8.36 8.66
CA LYS A 26 -16.59 8.97 8.96
C LYS A 26 -17.32 9.41 7.69
N ARG A 27 -16.62 10.07 6.74
CA ARG A 27 -17.22 10.45 5.45
C ARG A 27 -17.66 9.24 4.62
N TRP A 28 -16.95 8.12 4.70
CA TRP A 28 -17.37 6.89 4.01
C TRP A 28 -18.63 6.32 4.65
N GLU A 29 -18.68 6.21 5.97
CA GLU A 29 -19.85 5.73 6.72
C GLU A 29 -21.10 6.57 6.44
N GLU A 30 -20.94 7.89 6.28
CA GLU A 30 -22.03 8.83 5.97
C GLU A 30 -22.39 8.87 4.47
N SER A 31 -21.58 8.26 3.60
CA SER A 31 -21.77 8.28 2.15
C SER A 31 -22.57 7.07 1.66
N PRO A 32 -23.50 7.25 0.69
CA PRO A 32 -24.15 6.11 0.04
C PRO A 32 -23.16 5.18 -0.69
N HIS A 33 -21.93 5.65 -0.93
CA HIS A 33 -20.85 4.90 -1.61
C HIS A 33 -19.80 4.33 -0.65
N GLY A 34 -19.96 4.49 0.66
CA GLY A 34 -19.01 4.02 1.68
C GLY A 34 -18.53 2.57 1.51
N PRO A 35 -19.46 1.60 1.37
CA PRO A 35 -19.08 0.19 1.17
C PRO A 35 -18.24 -0.06 -0.08
N LEU A 36 -18.38 0.77 -1.13
CA LEU A 36 -17.57 0.67 -2.33
C LEU A 36 -16.15 1.21 -2.07
N LEU A 37 -16.03 2.36 -1.40
CA LEU A 37 -14.76 3.00 -1.07
C LEU A 37 -13.88 2.12 -0.17
N GLU A 38 -14.47 1.53 0.87
CA GLU A 38 -13.78 0.63 1.79
C GLU A 38 -13.17 -0.58 1.08
N ARG A 39 -13.85 -1.10 0.06
CA ARG A 39 -13.43 -2.31 -0.67
C ARG A 39 -12.23 -2.11 -1.59
N ILE A 40 -11.92 -0.87 -2.00
CA ILE A 40 -10.89 -0.59 -3.01
C ILE A 40 -9.51 -1.10 -2.59
N LEU A 41 -9.16 -0.95 -1.31
CA LEU A 41 -7.93 -1.48 -0.73
C LEU A 41 -8.19 -2.11 0.64
N PRO A 42 -7.52 -3.22 0.98
CA PRO A 42 -7.66 -3.86 2.28
C PRO A 42 -7.13 -2.97 3.42
N PRO A 43 -7.70 -3.03 4.63
CA PRO A 43 -7.32 -2.21 5.78
C PRO A 43 -6.10 -2.79 6.54
N THR A 44 -5.12 -3.39 5.85
CA THR A 44 -4.00 -4.13 6.46
C THR A 44 -2.70 -3.31 6.58
N PHE A 45 -2.77 -2.00 6.29
CA PHE A 45 -1.61 -1.10 6.36
C PHE A 45 -1.96 0.19 7.10
N GLU A 46 -1.18 0.49 8.13
CA GLU A 46 -1.41 1.60 9.05
C GLU A 46 -0.37 2.71 8.89
N ARG A 47 -0.74 3.93 9.31
CA ARG A 47 0.15 5.09 9.31
C ARG A 47 1.45 4.84 10.07
N ALA A 48 1.40 4.10 11.18
CA ALA A 48 2.58 3.81 12.00
C ALA A 48 3.64 2.99 11.23
N GLN A 49 3.24 2.27 10.19
CA GLN A 49 4.08 1.44 9.34
C GLN A 49 4.71 2.22 8.16
N LEU A 50 4.36 3.50 7.97
CA LEU A 50 4.95 4.32 6.93
C LEU A 50 6.45 4.55 7.18
N PRO A 51 7.32 4.30 6.18
CA PRO A 51 8.72 4.70 6.25
C PRO A 51 8.82 6.23 6.31
N GLU A 52 9.73 6.77 7.11
CA GLU A 52 9.84 8.23 7.27
C GLU A 52 8.48 8.91 7.57
N ARG A 53 7.69 8.35 8.48
CA ARG A 53 6.29 8.74 8.76
C ARG A 53 6.03 10.23 9.05
N LEU A 54 7.08 10.97 9.44
CA LEU A 54 7.03 12.42 9.70
C LEU A 54 7.52 13.27 8.52
N SER A 55 7.82 12.66 7.37
CA SER A 55 8.21 13.38 6.16
C SER A 55 7.00 14.07 5.52
N LYS A 56 7.27 15.06 4.66
CA LYS A 56 6.23 15.72 3.85
C LYS A 56 5.48 14.69 3.00
N GLY A 57 6.20 13.79 2.33
CA GLY A 57 5.59 12.76 1.46
C GLY A 57 4.67 11.80 2.19
N ALA A 58 5.08 11.32 3.37
CA ALA A 58 4.24 10.45 4.20
C ALA A 58 2.94 11.16 4.64
N ARG A 59 3.01 12.44 5.03
CA ARG A 59 1.81 13.22 5.38
C ARG A 59 0.87 13.42 4.19
N LEU A 60 1.41 13.71 3.01
CA LEU A 60 0.62 13.88 1.79
C LEU A 60 -0.05 12.58 1.36
N LEU A 61 0.64 11.44 1.52
CA LEU A 61 0.07 10.12 1.25
C LEU A 61 -1.16 9.87 2.13
N VAL A 62 -1.07 10.18 3.43
CA VAL A 62 -2.22 10.08 4.34
C VAL A 62 -3.30 11.07 3.93
N ARG A 63 -3.00 12.37 3.82
CA ARG A 63 -3.98 13.42 3.51
C ARG A 63 -4.81 13.10 2.27
N TYR A 64 -4.16 12.68 1.19
CA TYR A 64 -4.82 12.58 -0.10
C TYR A 64 -5.42 11.21 -0.38
N CYS A 65 -4.68 10.14 -0.13
CA CYS A 65 -5.07 8.82 -0.58
C CYS A 65 -6.15 8.20 0.29
N VAL A 66 -6.20 8.55 1.57
CA VAL A 66 -7.22 8.03 2.49
C VAL A 66 -8.59 8.66 2.28
N GLN A 67 -8.73 9.66 1.41
CA GLN A 67 -10.04 10.26 1.13
C GLN A 67 -11.01 9.26 0.47
N CYS A 68 -10.48 8.28 -0.27
CA CYS A 68 -11.30 7.38 -1.09
C CYS A 68 -11.10 5.89 -0.80
N HIS A 69 -9.98 5.47 -0.21
CA HIS A 69 -9.71 4.07 0.10
C HIS A 69 -8.76 3.94 1.28
N ASN A 70 -8.58 2.74 1.83
CA ASN A 70 -7.62 2.49 2.92
C ASN A 70 -6.18 2.91 2.52
N LEU A 71 -5.34 3.20 3.52
CA LEU A 71 -4.00 3.74 3.29
C LEU A 71 -3.15 2.77 2.43
N PRO A 72 -2.66 3.19 1.24
CA PRO A 72 -1.82 2.33 0.42
C PRO A 72 -0.42 2.19 1.02
N ASN A 73 0.12 0.97 0.97
CA ASN A 73 1.51 0.70 1.32
C ASN A 73 2.44 1.22 0.18
N PRO A 74 3.42 2.12 0.45
CA PRO A 74 4.38 2.56 -0.57
C PRO A 74 5.13 1.43 -1.27
N ALA A 75 5.26 0.27 -0.62
CA ALA A 75 5.89 -0.92 -1.17
C ALA A 75 4.93 -1.85 -1.96
N MET A 76 3.67 -1.48 -2.21
CA MET A 76 2.76 -2.32 -3.01
C MET A 76 3.03 -2.28 -4.51
N HIS A 77 3.78 -1.27 -4.97
CA HIS A 77 4.19 -1.10 -6.36
C HIS A 77 5.67 -0.75 -6.44
N ASP A 78 6.28 -1.04 -7.59
CA ASP A 78 7.64 -0.60 -7.88
C ASP A 78 7.68 0.88 -8.30
N ALA A 79 8.89 1.44 -8.34
CA ALA A 79 9.09 2.86 -8.63
C ALA A 79 8.65 3.25 -10.05
N LYS A 80 8.61 2.28 -10.98
CA LYS A 80 8.18 2.51 -12.37
C LYS A 80 6.66 2.58 -12.49
N ARG A 81 5.92 1.82 -11.68
CA ARG A 81 4.45 1.78 -11.70
C ARG A 81 3.82 3.01 -11.03
N TRP A 82 4.41 3.50 -9.93
CA TRP A 82 3.84 4.59 -9.12
C TRP A 82 3.40 5.84 -9.90
N PRO A 83 4.19 6.40 -10.85
CA PRO A 83 3.76 7.56 -11.64
C PRO A 83 2.38 7.38 -12.28
N SER A 84 2.17 6.26 -12.99
CA SER A 84 0.91 5.97 -13.66
C SER A 84 -0.28 5.84 -12.70
N VAL A 85 -0.05 5.32 -11.49
CA VAL A 85 -1.10 5.11 -10.48
C VAL A 85 -1.51 6.45 -9.90
N VAL A 86 -0.53 7.24 -9.45
CA VAL A 86 -0.77 8.57 -8.86
C VAL A 86 -1.43 9.50 -9.86
N GLU A 87 -0.96 9.53 -11.11
CA GLU A 87 -1.52 10.37 -12.16
C GLU A 87 -3.01 10.07 -12.40
N ARG A 88 -3.37 8.78 -12.50
CA ARG A 88 -4.78 8.38 -12.64
C ARG A 88 -5.62 8.83 -11.45
N MET A 89 -5.11 8.74 -10.23
CA MET A 89 -5.85 9.16 -9.03
C MET A 89 -6.01 10.68 -9.01
N VAL A 90 -4.94 11.43 -9.23
CA VAL A 90 -4.95 12.89 -9.23
C VAL A 90 -5.86 13.45 -10.33
N LEU A 91 -5.90 12.83 -11.51
CA LEU A 91 -6.86 13.20 -12.56
C LEU A 91 -8.31 13.06 -12.09
N ARG A 92 -8.66 11.95 -11.43
CA ARG A 92 -10.00 11.71 -10.87
C ARG A 92 -10.34 12.73 -9.78
N MET A 93 -9.40 12.98 -8.86
CA MET A 93 -9.54 13.97 -7.78
C MET A 93 -9.77 15.38 -8.31
N ARG A 94 -9.24 15.70 -9.50
CA ARG A 94 -9.46 16.99 -10.21
C ARG A 94 -10.76 17.02 -11.02
N GLY A 95 -11.59 15.99 -10.93
CA GLY A 95 -12.81 15.86 -11.76
C GLY A 95 -12.53 15.66 -13.25
N LYS A 96 -11.30 15.24 -13.62
CA LYS A 96 -10.88 15.05 -15.01
C LYS A 96 -10.94 13.57 -15.42
N GLY A 97 -10.98 13.34 -16.74
CA GLY A 97 -11.03 12.02 -17.34
C GLY A 97 -12.46 11.50 -17.53
N ASN A 98 -12.59 10.23 -17.92
CA ASN A 98 -13.89 9.58 -18.11
C ASN A 98 -14.49 9.14 -16.77
N LEU A 99 -15.06 10.10 -16.04
CA LEU A 99 -15.78 9.89 -14.78
C LEU A 99 -17.26 9.77 -15.12
N GLY A 100 -17.78 8.55 -15.22
CA GLY A 100 -19.24 8.34 -15.30
C GLY A 100 -19.97 9.00 -14.11
N PRO A 101 -21.32 9.10 -14.14
CA PRO A 101 -22.09 9.82 -13.10
C PRO A 101 -21.72 9.41 -11.66
N LEU A 102 -21.63 8.10 -11.41
CA LEU A 102 -21.20 7.55 -10.12
C LEU A 102 -19.83 8.07 -9.67
N MET A 103 -18.83 8.02 -10.54
CA MET A 103 -17.48 8.47 -10.20
C MET A 103 -17.43 10.00 -9.99
N LYS A 104 -18.25 10.79 -10.69
CA LYS A 104 -18.33 12.23 -10.42
C LYS A 104 -18.87 12.51 -9.02
N GLU A 105 -19.90 11.79 -8.62
CA GLU A 105 -20.47 11.89 -7.28
C GLU A 105 -19.46 11.47 -6.20
N MET A 106 -18.78 10.34 -6.39
CA MET A 106 -17.75 9.86 -5.44
C MET A 106 -16.56 10.81 -5.31
N MET A 107 -16.23 11.60 -6.35
CA MET A 107 -15.16 12.59 -6.31
C MET A 107 -15.61 13.96 -5.79
N ALA A 108 -16.90 14.15 -5.49
CA ALA A 108 -17.38 15.40 -4.91
C ALA A 108 -16.76 15.63 -3.54
N GLY A 109 -16.18 16.83 -3.34
CA GLY A 109 -15.51 17.18 -2.09
C GLY A 109 -14.14 16.53 -1.86
N VAL A 110 -13.62 15.76 -2.83
CA VAL A 110 -12.26 15.21 -2.77
C VAL A 110 -11.25 16.31 -3.12
N GLU A 111 -10.28 16.53 -2.22
CA GLU A 111 -9.19 17.46 -2.46
C GLU A 111 -8.13 16.84 -3.37
N ALA A 112 -7.62 17.62 -4.33
CA ALA A 112 -6.49 17.24 -5.17
C ALA A 112 -5.18 17.93 -4.70
N PRO A 113 -4.01 17.25 -4.81
CA PRO A 113 -2.74 17.89 -4.52
C PRO A 113 -2.43 19.02 -5.51
N THR A 114 -1.75 20.06 -5.01
CA THR A 114 -1.04 21.02 -5.85
C THR A 114 0.07 20.32 -6.64
N GLU A 115 0.62 20.97 -7.67
CA GLU A 115 1.73 20.38 -8.45
C GLU A 115 2.97 20.09 -7.58
N ASP A 116 3.27 20.95 -6.61
CA ASP A 116 4.41 20.78 -5.70
C ASP A 116 4.19 19.61 -4.73
N GLU A 117 2.97 19.45 -4.23
CA GLU A 117 2.59 18.32 -3.39
C GLU A 117 2.57 17.02 -4.19
N HIS A 118 2.06 17.05 -5.42
CA HIS A 118 2.09 15.91 -6.33
C HIS A 118 3.52 15.42 -6.57
N ARG A 119 4.47 16.33 -6.86
CA ARG A 119 5.90 15.99 -7.02
C ARG A 119 6.49 15.40 -5.73
N ALA A 120 6.18 15.98 -4.58
CA ALA A 120 6.66 15.49 -3.28
C ALA A 120 6.11 14.10 -2.92
N LEU A 121 4.81 13.87 -3.16
CA LEU A 121 4.14 12.59 -2.98
C LEU A 121 4.74 11.51 -3.87
N LEU A 122 4.92 11.81 -5.16
CA LEU A 122 5.48 10.86 -6.12
C LEU A 122 6.94 10.52 -5.78
N ALA A 123 7.75 11.52 -5.39
CA ALA A 123 9.13 11.29 -4.96
C ALA A 123 9.21 10.35 -3.75
N TYR A 124 8.29 10.51 -2.79
CA TYR A 124 8.20 9.64 -1.61
C TYR A 124 7.80 8.21 -1.99
N LEU A 125 6.75 8.03 -2.79
CA LEU A 125 6.31 6.70 -3.24
C LEU A 125 7.40 5.96 -4.03
N LYS A 126 8.11 6.66 -4.94
CA LYS A 126 9.24 6.08 -5.69
C LYS A 126 10.39 5.67 -4.78
N ARG A 127 10.72 6.48 -3.77
CA ARG A 127 11.81 6.20 -2.82
C ARG A 127 11.55 4.96 -1.99
N HIS A 128 10.30 4.74 -1.58
CA HIS A 128 9.92 3.66 -0.68
C HIS A 128 9.24 2.47 -1.39
N ALA A 129 9.29 2.47 -2.72
CA ALA A 129 8.71 1.46 -3.59
C ALA A 129 9.23 0.03 -3.33
N GLN A 130 8.49 -0.95 -3.85
CA GLN A 130 8.97 -2.32 -3.98
C GLN A 130 10.24 -2.35 -4.84
N LYS A 131 11.21 -3.15 -4.40
CA LYS A 131 12.32 -3.55 -5.26
C LYS A 131 11.90 -4.80 -6.00
N ALA A 132 11.92 -4.75 -7.32
CA ALA A 132 11.63 -5.89 -8.17
C ALA A 132 12.73 -6.96 -7.99
N LEU A 133 12.33 -8.22 -8.08
CA LEU A 133 13.24 -9.35 -8.18
C LEU A 133 14.11 -9.20 -9.43
N ASP A 134 15.41 -9.45 -9.26
CA ASP A 134 16.38 -9.49 -10.34
C ASP A 134 16.52 -10.93 -10.85
N PRO A 135 16.01 -11.27 -12.06
CA PRO A 135 15.97 -12.66 -12.53
C PRO A 135 17.36 -13.27 -12.69
N THR A 136 18.41 -12.46 -12.91
CA THR A 136 19.78 -12.98 -13.02
C THR A 136 20.34 -13.38 -11.67
N LYS A 137 19.86 -12.79 -10.57
CA LYS A 137 20.27 -13.14 -9.19
C LYS A 137 19.42 -14.25 -8.59
N PHE A 138 18.20 -14.44 -9.08
CA PHE A 138 17.26 -15.44 -8.59
C PHE A 138 16.67 -16.27 -9.74
N PRO A 139 17.49 -16.97 -10.54
CA PRO A 139 16.99 -17.75 -11.67
C PRO A 139 16.05 -18.88 -11.24
N GLU A 140 16.14 -19.33 -9.99
CA GLU A 140 15.26 -20.36 -9.42
C GLU A 140 13.80 -19.90 -9.28
N ALA A 141 13.52 -18.60 -9.22
CA ALA A 141 12.15 -18.07 -9.25
C ALA A 141 11.38 -18.48 -10.53
N TYR A 142 12.10 -18.82 -11.60
CA TYR A 142 11.58 -19.22 -12.90
C TYR A 142 11.74 -20.71 -13.20
N ARG A 143 12.01 -21.52 -12.15
CA ARG A 143 12.03 -22.98 -12.19
C ARG A 143 10.82 -23.53 -11.41
N PRO A 144 10.50 -24.83 -11.53
CA PRO A 144 9.39 -25.43 -10.77
C PRO A 144 9.46 -25.17 -9.25
N SER A 145 10.65 -25.09 -8.65
CA SER A 145 10.81 -24.80 -7.22
C SER A 145 10.45 -23.36 -6.81
N GLY A 146 10.44 -22.41 -7.74
CA GLY A 146 10.02 -21.02 -7.49
C GLY A 146 8.61 -20.70 -8.00
N GLU A 147 7.91 -21.67 -8.58
CA GLU A 147 6.64 -21.45 -9.26
C GLU A 147 5.55 -20.93 -8.33
N ALA A 148 5.41 -21.51 -7.12
CA ALA A 148 4.41 -21.07 -6.17
C ALA A 148 4.60 -19.58 -5.79
N PHE A 149 5.84 -19.18 -5.49
CA PHE A 149 6.19 -17.79 -5.25
C PHE A 149 5.89 -16.90 -6.46
N ARG A 150 6.28 -17.32 -7.67
CA ARG A 150 6.08 -16.53 -8.88
C ARG A 150 4.59 -16.34 -9.19
N LEU A 151 3.81 -17.42 -9.19
CA LEU A 151 2.39 -17.39 -9.52
C LEU A 151 1.57 -16.64 -8.47
N ALA A 152 1.94 -16.69 -7.18
CA ALA A 152 1.24 -15.94 -6.14
C ALA A 152 1.59 -14.45 -6.18
N CYS A 153 2.88 -14.10 -6.20
CA CYS A 153 3.31 -12.73 -6.00
C CYS A 153 3.21 -11.83 -7.24
N ASP A 154 3.15 -12.39 -8.46
CA ASP A 154 3.07 -11.61 -9.70
C ASP A 154 1.63 -11.24 -10.11
N GLN A 155 0.62 -11.67 -9.34
CA GLN A 155 -0.79 -11.41 -9.69
C GLN A 155 -1.16 -9.94 -9.59
N CYS A 156 -0.58 -9.21 -8.63
CA CYS A 156 -0.98 -7.83 -8.33
C CYS A 156 0.14 -6.80 -8.54
N HIS A 157 1.40 -7.22 -8.45
CA HIS A 157 2.57 -6.33 -8.53
C HIS A 157 3.78 -7.12 -9.01
N VAL A 158 4.87 -6.42 -9.35
CA VAL A 158 6.13 -7.08 -9.71
C VAL A 158 6.61 -8.02 -8.60
N LEU A 159 7.24 -9.14 -8.96
CA LEU A 159 7.86 -10.04 -7.97
C LEU A 159 8.77 -9.27 -7.00
N PRO A 160 8.61 -9.43 -5.68
CA PRO A 160 9.46 -8.73 -4.72
C PRO A 160 10.85 -9.36 -4.63
N ASP A 161 11.88 -8.54 -4.43
CA ASP A 161 13.23 -9.01 -4.09
C ASP A 161 13.20 -9.78 -2.74
N PRO A 162 13.52 -11.09 -2.71
CA PRO A 162 13.50 -11.89 -1.48
C PRO A 162 14.45 -11.35 -0.39
N ARG A 163 15.46 -10.54 -0.74
CA ARG A 163 16.39 -9.94 0.24
C ARG A 163 15.82 -8.70 0.92
N ARG A 164 14.56 -8.31 0.67
CA ARG A 164 13.93 -7.16 1.33
C ARG A 164 13.65 -7.43 2.82
N HIS A 165 13.35 -8.67 3.17
CA HIS A 165 12.93 -9.09 4.49
C HIS A 165 13.78 -10.26 4.99
N THR A 166 13.86 -10.42 6.31
CA THR A 166 14.34 -11.66 6.94
C THR A 166 13.31 -12.77 6.78
N ALA A 167 13.68 -14.03 7.02
CA ALA A 167 12.76 -15.15 6.90
C ALA A 167 11.52 -15.00 7.81
N ALA A 168 11.71 -14.54 9.05
CA ALA A 168 10.60 -14.29 9.99
C ALA A 168 9.72 -13.10 9.57
N GLU A 169 10.31 -12.08 8.94
CA GLU A 169 9.54 -10.97 8.37
C GLU A 169 8.73 -11.42 7.14
N TRP A 170 9.26 -12.34 6.33
CA TRP A 170 8.55 -12.88 5.16
C TRP A 170 7.29 -13.63 5.51
N GLN A 171 7.30 -14.44 6.59
CA GLN A 171 6.10 -15.13 7.05
C GLN A 171 4.94 -14.15 7.28
N LYS A 172 5.20 -13.05 7.99
CA LYS A 172 4.21 -11.99 8.23
C LYS A 172 3.76 -11.27 6.96
N VAL A 173 4.66 -11.13 5.98
CA VAL A 173 4.32 -10.52 4.68
C VAL A 173 3.42 -11.44 3.88
N VAL A 174 3.67 -12.75 3.88
CA VAL A 174 2.85 -13.75 3.19
C VAL A 174 1.48 -13.90 3.84
N GLU A 175 1.39 -13.91 5.17
CA GLU A 175 0.11 -13.88 5.91
C GLU A 175 -0.74 -12.66 5.50
N ARG A 176 -0.17 -11.46 5.54
CA ARG A 176 -0.87 -10.25 5.09
C ARG A 176 -1.23 -10.29 3.60
N MET A 177 -0.36 -10.86 2.76
CA MET A 177 -0.65 -11.02 1.34
C MET A 177 -1.88 -11.91 1.13
N GLN A 178 -1.97 -13.02 1.86
CA GLN A 178 -3.13 -13.91 1.84
C GLN A 178 -4.41 -13.16 2.26
N GLU A 179 -4.40 -12.44 3.38
CA GLU A 179 -5.54 -11.62 3.82
C GLU A 179 -5.97 -10.60 2.76
N ASN A 180 -5.00 -9.98 2.08
CA ASN A 180 -5.26 -9.02 1.01
C ASN A 180 -5.87 -9.69 -0.23
N MET A 181 -5.41 -10.88 -0.60
CA MET A 181 -5.97 -11.65 -1.72
C MET A 181 -7.40 -12.09 -1.41
N GLU A 182 -7.64 -12.58 -0.20
CA GLU A 182 -8.97 -12.93 0.28
C GLU A 182 -9.90 -11.70 0.27
N TRP A 183 -9.42 -10.53 0.69
CA TRP A 183 -10.18 -9.28 0.63
C TRP A 183 -10.61 -8.93 -0.81
N MET A 184 -9.67 -8.99 -1.76
CA MET A 184 -9.94 -8.68 -3.16
C MET A 184 -10.89 -9.69 -3.83
N ASN A 185 -10.86 -10.95 -3.39
CA ASN A 185 -11.72 -12.02 -3.88
C ASN A 185 -13.15 -11.99 -3.30
N ARG A 186 -13.49 -11.04 -2.41
CA ARG A 186 -14.86 -10.91 -1.86
C ARG A 186 -15.89 -10.37 -2.85
N VAL A 187 -15.55 -10.22 -4.12
CA VAL A 187 -16.50 -9.93 -5.18
C VAL A 187 -17.33 -11.19 -5.45
N VAL A 188 -18.47 -11.30 -4.76
CA VAL A 188 -19.60 -12.22 -4.99
C VAL A 188 -19.33 -13.69 -4.66
N SER A 189 -19.50 -14.08 -3.38
CA SER A 189 -19.88 -15.45 -2.94
C SER A 189 -19.14 -16.65 -3.57
N SER A 190 -17.98 -16.45 -4.20
CA SER A 190 -17.22 -17.49 -4.88
C SER A 190 -16.42 -18.24 -3.84
N LYS A 191 -16.79 -19.50 -3.62
CA LYS A 191 -15.90 -20.45 -2.95
C LYS A 191 -14.68 -20.66 -3.85
N PRO A 192 -13.47 -20.84 -3.30
CA PRO A 192 -12.32 -21.27 -4.07
C PRO A 192 -12.70 -22.50 -4.89
N GLN A 193 -12.48 -22.46 -6.20
CA GLN A 193 -12.71 -23.64 -7.04
C GLN A 193 -11.53 -24.61 -6.85
N PRO A 194 -11.77 -25.94 -6.77
CA PRO A 194 -10.68 -26.93 -6.67
C PRO A 194 -9.61 -26.81 -7.76
N GLU A 195 -10.01 -26.34 -8.94
CA GLU A 195 -9.17 -26.08 -10.11
C GLU A 195 -8.44 -24.73 -10.08
N GLU A 196 -8.79 -23.82 -9.18
CA GLU A 196 -8.07 -22.56 -9.00
C GLU A 196 -6.71 -22.82 -8.31
N PRO A 197 -5.61 -22.23 -8.81
CA PRO A 197 -4.32 -22.32 -8.16
C PRO A 197 -4.40 -21.81 -6.71
N GLN A 198 -4.34 -22.74 -5.76
CA GLN A 198 -4.29 -22.41 -4.35
C GLN A 198 -2.90 -21.88 -3.98
N LEU A 199 -2.84 -20.94 -3.04
CA LEU A 199 -1.58 -20.46 -2.50
C LEU A 199 -0.86 -21.60 -1.77
N ARG A 200 0.28 -22.05 -2.31
CA ARG A 200 1.14 -23.02 -1.62
C ARG A 200 2.04 -22.29 -0.63
N ILE A 201 1.48 -21.91 0.53
CA ILE A 201 2.10 -21.02 1.52
C ILE A 201 3.44 -21.55 2.01
N GLU A 202 3.56 -22.86 2.21
CA GLU A 202 4.80 -23.52 2.65
C GLU A 202 5.91 -23.35 1.60
N ASP A 203 5.59 -23.58 0.33
CA ASP A 203 6.54 -23.44 -0.79
C ASP A 203 6.97 -21.98 -0.98
N ILE A 204 6.01 -21.05 -0.88
CA ILE A 204 6.28 -19.60 -0.98
C ILE A 204 7.23 -19.18 0.14
N ASN A 205 6.94 -19.56 1.39
CA ASN A 205 7.78 -19.24 2.54
C ASN A 205 9.15 -19.93 2.47
N ALA A 206 9.23 -21.17 1.99
CA ALA A 206 10.50 -21.87 1.80
C ALA A 206 11.40 -21.15 0.78
N PHE A 207 10.84 -20.75 -0.36
CA PHE A 207 11.56 -19.98 -1.37
C PHE A 207 12.06 -18.64 -0.82
N LEU A 208 11.18 -17.89 -0.14
CA LEU A 208 11.51 -16.59 0.43
C LEU A 208 12.55 -16.70 1.55
N ALA A 209 12.43 -17.68 2.43
CA ALA A 209 13.38 -17.93 3.52
C ALA A 209 14.78 -18.27 3.00
N LYS A 210 14.88 -19.08 1.93
CA LYS A 210 16.14 -19.45 1.29
C LYS A 210 16.95 -18.24 0.84
N TYR A 211 16.28 -17.22 0.33
CA TYR A 211 16.90 -16.01 -0.23
C TYR A 211 16.76 -14.77 0.65
N ALA A 212 16.19 -14.93 1.83
CA ALA A 212 15.95 -13.84 2.77
C ALA A 212 17.24 -13.09 3.12
N ARG A 213 17.06 -11.81 3.49
CA ARG A 213 18.15 -11.06 4.12
C ARG A 213 18.59 -11.82 5.37
N LYS A 214 19.88 -12.13 5.45
CA LYS A 214 20.47 -12.66 6.69
C LYS A 214 20.26 -11.62 7.79
N GLY A 215 19.65 -12.01 8.91
CA GLY A 215 19.61 -11.16 10.09
C GLY A 215 21.03 -10.89 10.57
N ALA A 216 21.26 -9.75 11.22
CA ALA A 216 22.49 -9.59 11.99
C ALA A 216 22.56 -10.78 12.96
N ALA A 217 23.68 -11.51 12.94
CA ALA A 217 23.97 -12.48 13.99
C ALA A 217 23.86 -11.73 15.32
N ARG A 218 22.95 -12.15 16.18
CA ARG A 218 22.93 -11.70 17.58
C ARG A 218 24.08 -12.35 18.31
#